data_AF-A0A3P7DUK8-F1
#
_entry.id   AF-A0A3P7DUK8-F1
#
_cell.length_a   1.000
_cell.length_b   1.000
_cell.length_c   1.000
_cell.angle_alpha   90.00
_cell.angle_beta   90.00
_cell.angle_gamma   90.00
#
_symmetry.space_group_name_H-M   'P 1'
#
loop_
_entity.id
_entity.type
_entity.pdbx_description
1 polymer ?
#
loop_
_entity_poly.entity_id
_entity_poly.type
_entity_poly.pdbx_seq_one_letter_code
_entity_poly.pdbx_strand_id
1 'polypeptide(L)' 'MTIENDTIVGPDGLESNFDSQAYLSDFYQRVDDPAMQMMIMLLPSIAERIDSYDNLLDFGAGPTIHVSVVFRNKYSDKD' A
#
# COMPACT_ATOMS: atom_id res chain seq x y z
N MET A 1 -33.99 13.94 -5.12
CA MET A 1 -32.78 13.23 -4.65
C MET A 1 -31.87 13.12 -5.86
N THR A 2 -30.99 14.09 -6.00
CA THR A 2 -29.97 14.08 -7.06
C THR A 2 -28.88 13.16 -6.53
N ILE A 3 -28.76 11.98 -7.12
CA ILE A 3 -27.58 11.14 -6.90
C ILE A 3 -26.48 11.91 -7.62
N GLU A 4 -25.65 12.63 -6.86
CA GLU A 4 -24.41 13.15 -7.38
C GLU A 4 -23.68 11.94 -7.96
N ASN A 5 -23.46 11.96 -9.27
CA ASN A 5 -22.68 10.93 -9.93
C ASN A 5 -21.37 10.82 -9.16
N ASP A 6 -21.14 9.68 -8.52
CA ASP A 6 -19.84 9.26 -7.99
C ASP A 6 -18.87 9.39 -9.17
N THR A 7 -18.27 10.56 -9.25
CA THR A 7 -17.40 10.92 -10.35
C THR A 7 -16.16 10.12 -10.04
N ILE A 8 -15.84 9.13 -10.88
CA ILE A 8 -14.53 8.48 -10.84
C ILE A 8 -13.52 9.61 -10.76
N VAL A 9 -12.89 9.74 -9.60
CA VAL A 9 -11.97 10.83 -9.31
C VAL A 9 -10.81 10.63 -10.27
N GLY A 10 -10.76 11.45 -11.33
CA GLY A 10 -9.66 11.43 -12.28
C GLY A 10 -8.34 11.72 -11.55
N PRO A 11 -7.18 11.48 -12.19
CA PRO A 11 -5.87 11.72 -11.57
C PRO A 11 -5.78 13.09 -10.88
N ASP A 12 -6.30 14.12 -11.53
CA ASP A 12 -6.33 15.51 -11.05
C ASP A 12 -7.17 15.68 -9.77
N GLY A 13 -8.23 14.90 -9.62
CA GLY A 13 -9.08 14.91 -8.43
C GLY A 13 -8.46 14.17 -7.25
N LEU A 14 -7.61 13.16 -7.53
CA LEU A 14 -6.90 12.43 -6.48
C LEU A 14 -5.83 13.33 -5.86
N GLU A 15 -5.02 13.99 -6.69
CA GLU A 15 -3.98 14.90 -6.18
C GLU A 15 -4.55 16.07 -5.36
N SER A 16 -5.70 16.60 -5.75
CA SER A 16 -6.30 17.75 -5.08
C SER A 16 -7.06 17.42 -3.79
N ASN A 17 -7.51 16.17 -3.61
CA ASN A 17 -8.37 15.79 -2.47
C ASN A 17 -7.79 14.69 -1.56
N PHE A 18 -6.66 14.08 -1.93
CA PHE A 18 -6.07 13.01 -1.11
C PHE A 18 -5.32 13.56 0.09
N ASP A 19 -5.87 13.37 1.29
CA ASP A 19 -5.19 13.62 2.55
C ASP A 19 -4.48 12.35 3.05
N SER A 20 -3.15 12.35 2.91
CA SER A 20 -2.31 11.24 3.35
C SER A 20 -2.40 10.94 4.85
N GLN A 21 -2.61 11.95 5.71
CA GLN A 21 -2.71 11.72 7.15
C GLN A 21 -4.05 11.10 7.51
N ALA A 22 -5.14 11.59 6.91
CA ALA A 22 -6.46 10.99 7.10
C ALA A 22 -6.46 9.53 6.62
N TYR A 23 -5.90 9.27 5.43
CA TYR A 23 -5.77 7.90 4.90
C TYR A 23 -5.00 6.96 5.84
N LEU A 24 -3.86 7.38 6.38
CA LEU A 24 -3.11 6.57 7.34
C LEU A 24 -3.88 6.39 8.65
N SER A 25 -4.57 7.43 9.13
CA SER A 25 -5.36 7.37 10.36
C SER A 25 -6.57 6.44 10.24
N ASP A 26 -7.21 6.39 9.07
CA ASP A 26 -8.45 5.61 8.87
C ASP A 26 -8.18 4.11 8.65
N PHE A 27 -7.04 3.76 8.03
CA PHE A 27 -6.77 2.39 7.59
C PHE A 27 -5.60 1.70 8.31
N TYR A 28 -4.65 2.47 8.85
CA TYR A 28 -3.36 1.94 9.30
C TYR A 28 -2.93 2.46 10.67
N GLN A 29 -3.85 3.03 11.45
CA GLN A 29 -3.52 3.63 12.75
C GLN A 29 -3.17 2.58 13.81
N ARG A 30 -3.86 1.44 13.78
CA ARG A 30 -3.76 0.39 14.80
C ARG A 30 -3.51 -0.96 14.14
N VAL A 31 -2.84 -1.83 14.88
CA VAL A 31 -2.51 -3.17 14.39
C VAL A 31 -3.76 -3.99 14.06
N ASP A 32 -4.87 -3.76 14.78
CA ASP A 32 -6.14 -4.46 14.61
C ASP A 32 -7.06 -3.81 13.57
N ASP A 33 -6.62 -2.75 12.89
CA ASP A 33 -7.40 -2.19 11.79
C ASP A 33 -7.48 -3.21 10.64
N PRO A 34 -8.64 -3.40 10.00
CA PRO A 34 -8.82 -4.45 8.99
C PRO A 34 -7.84 -4.38 7.82
N ALA A 35 -7.51 -3.17 7.35
CA ALA A 35 -6.54 -2.99 6.27
C ALA A 35 -5.11 -3.32 6.73
N MET A 36 -4.71 -2.88 7.94
CA MET A 36 -3.43 -3.26 8.55
C MET A 36 -3.31 -4.78 8.73
N GLN A 37 -4.35 -5.43 9.27
CA GLN A 37 -4.42 -6.88 9.42
C GLN A 37 -4.25 -7.60 8.08
N MET A 38 -4.89 -7.11 7.02
CA MET A 38 -4.73 -7.66 5.68
C MET A 38 -3.28 -7.54 5.20
N MET A 39 -2.63 -6.39 5.37
CA MET A 39 -1.23 -6.20 4.97
C MET A 39 -0.29 -7.12 5.73
N ILE A 40 -0.46 -7.24 7.06
CA ILE A 40 0.39 -8.08 7.92
C ILE A 40 0.21 -9.57 7.62
N MET A 41 -1.01 -10.03 7.33
CA MET A 41 -1.25 -11.46 7.07
C MET A 41 -0.91 -11.88 5.64
N LEU A 42 -1.21 -11.02 4.66
CA LEU A 42 -1.12 -11.38 3.25
C LEU A 42 0.26 -11.12 2.66
N LEU A 43 0.86 -9.94 2.88
CA LEU A 43 2.11 -9.58 2.19
C LEU A 43 3.27 -10.52 2.53
N PRO A 44 3.51 -10.92 3.80
CA PRO A 44 4.58 -11.87 4.12
C PRO A 44 4.39 -13.20 3.42
N SER A 45 3.16 -13.70 3.36
CA SER A 45 2.81 -14.92 2.64
C SER A 45 3.14 -14.83 1.14
N ILE A 46 2.91 -13.66 0.53
CA ILE A 46 3.29 -13.42 -0.87
C ILE A 46 4.82 -13.38 -1.01
N ALA A 47 5.51 -12.62 -0.15
CA ALA A 47 6.98 -12.46 -0.21
C ALA A 47 7.75 -13.76 0.01
N GLU A 48 7.24 -14.68 0.84
CA GLU A 48 7.84 -16.01 1.01
C GLU A 48 7.87 -16.83 -0.29
N ARG A 49 6.90 -16.62 -1.17
CA ARG A 49 6.74 -17.38 -2.43
C ARG A 49 7.51 -16.81 -3.61
N ILE A 50 8.09 -15.62 -3.46
CA ILE A 50 8.86 -14.95 -4.51
C ILE A 50 10.34 -15.22 -4.26
N ASP A 51 11.12 -15.53 -5.29
CA ASP A 51 12.57 -15.72 -5.17
C ASP A 51 13.30 -14.40 -4.86
N SER A 52 14.62 -14.45 -4.64
CA SER A 52 15.38 -13.21 -4.50
C SER A 52 15.36 -12.40 -5.80
N TYR A 53 15.41 -11.07 -5.66
CA TYR A 53 15.38 -10.15 -6.80
C TYR A 53 16.45 -9.06 -6.66
N ASP A 54 16.91 -8.54 -7.80
CA ASP A 54 17.88 -7.44 -7.82
C ASP A 54 17.21 -6.07 -7.65
N ASN A 55 15.94 -5.92 -8.02
CA ASN A 55 15.23 -4.65 -7.95
C ASN A 55 13.74 -4.89 -7.63
N LEU A 56 13.15 -4.00 -6.83
CA LEU A 56 11.71 -3.97 -6.56
C LEU A 56 11.17 -2.57 -6.81
N LEU A 57 10.07 -2.48 -7.55
CA LEU A 57 9.37 -1.24 -7.85
C LEU A 57 7.93 -1.36 -7.38
N ASP A 58 7.54 -0.52 -6.42
CA ASP A 58 6.20 -0.47 -5.85
C ASP A 58 5.44 0.74 -6.41
N PHE A 59 4.57 0.50 -7.40
CA PHE A 59 3.76 1.55 -8.01
C PHE A 59 2.52 1.82 -7.17
N GLY A 60 2.26 3.10 -6.89
CA GLY A 60 1.06 3.49 -6.15
C GLY A 60 1.14 3.18 -4.65
N ALA A 61 2.35 3.14 -4.08
CA ALA A 61 2.58 2.92 -2.65
C ALA A 61 1.80 3.88 -1.72
N GLY A 62 1.41 5.05 -2.25
CA GLY A 62 0.78 6.10 -1.49
C GLY A 62 1.69 6.54 -0.33
N PRO A 63 1.13 6.87 0.84
CA PRO A 63 1.92 7.23 2.02
C PRO A 63 2.36 6.01 2.85
N THR A 64 2.27 4.78 2.31
CA THR A 64 2.55 3.54 3.05
C THR A 64 3.92 2.94 2.70
N ILE A 65 4.41 2.04 3.55
CA ILE A 65 5.71 1.37 3.36
C ILE A 65 5.64 -0.16 3.48
N HIS A 66 4.44 -0.74 3.59
CA HIS A 66 4.26 -2.15 3.95
C HIS A 66 4.94 -3.12 2.96
N VAL A 67 4.83 -2.87 1.67
CA VAL A 67 5.48 -3.68 0.62
C VAL A 67 6.99 -3.63 0.79
N SER A 68 7.58 -2.43 0.77
CA SER A 68 9.03 -2.24 0.96
C SER A 68 9.54 -2.90 2.24
N VAL A 69 8.79 -2.77 3.34
CA VAL A 69 9.13 -3.36 4.64
C VAL A 69 9.15 -4.87 4.59
N VAL A 70 8.13 -5.50 3.99
CA VAL A 70 8.01 -6.97 3.94
C VAL A 70 9.04 -7.57 2.98
N PHE A 71 9.26 -6.92 1.85
CA PHE A 71 10.08 -7.47 0.79
C PHE A 71 11.58 -7.19 0.97
N ARG A 72 12.01 -6.22 1.79
CA ARG A 72 13.42 -5.81 1.93
C ARG A 72 14.46 -6.94 2.07
N ASN A 73 14.09 -8.07 2.68
CA ASN A 73 15.00 -9.22 2.90
C ASN A 73 15.07 -10.20 1.71
N LYS A 74 14.36 -9.91 0.62
CA LYS A 74 14.35 -10.69 -0.61
C LYS A 74 15.29 -10.11 -1.66
N TYR A 75 16.00 -9.02 -1.34
CA TYR A 75 17.02 -8.49 -2.23
C TYR A 75 18.15 -9.52 -2.42
N SER A 76 18.56 -9.73 -3.67
CA SER A 76 19.71 -10.56 -4.00
C SER A 76 20.95 -9.69 -3.85
N ASP A 77 21.65 -9.80 -2.71
CA ASP A 77 23.00 -9.27 -2.59
C ASP A 77 23.89 -10.04 -3.58
N LYS A 78 24.10 -9.46 -4.75
CA LYS A 78 25.19 -9.87 -5.63
C LYS A 78 26.45 -9.19 -5.12
N ASP A 79 27.27 -9.99 -4.43
CA ASP A 79 28.69 -9.67 -4.16
C ASP A 79 29.44 -9.28 -5.44
#